data_AF-A0A4Q3DR87-F1
#
_entry.id   AF-A0A4Q3DR87-F1
#
_cell.length_a   1.000
_cell.length_b   1.000
_cell.length_c   1.000
_cell.angle_alpha   90.00
_cell.angle_beta   90.00
_cell.angle_gamma   90.00
#
_symmetry.space_group_name_H-M   'P 1'
#
loop_
_entity.id
_entity.type
_entity.pdbx_description
1 polymer ?
#
loop_
_entity_poly.entity_id
_entity_poly.type
_entity_poly.pdbx_seq_one_letter_code
_entity_poly.pdbx_strand_id
1 'polypeptide(L)'
;GFKMDECDNSNLSYGSATWSFPDHSSFPSGIDGEQMHQLFGVFYQKSIYNIYKELNQRTYLDVRASNAFASSYPVALYSDTYEHSEYIRMIPNSGFSGLIWSPEVRESNSIADLMRRSQTAVLSAQTLYNAWYLQNPPWLQIDKEKNNKNELLPNAKEVENDIRKLLNLRMSLVPYLYNAFADYKFKGIPPFRALVVDYPNDKNVYNVADEYMIGQGILAAPLTGKANERKVYLPAGTWYDFNTNQKYAGGKEYTIKTSYAQLPIFIKEGTILPLATPVEYITPETKFDITCYVYGANAVNTTLFEDDGVTFNYENGNSNIVNLSYSKGKGAVKRSGNFKGSRYAVKKWEVIKDF
;
A
#
# COMPACT_ATOMS: atom_id res chain seq x y z
N GLY A 1 -6.26 1.66 -16.63
CA GLY A 1 -7.19 2.05 -15.55
C GLY A 1 -7.62 3.48 -15.76
N PHE A 2 -8.40 4.01 -14.83
CA PHE A 2 -8.91 5.38 -14.84
C PHE A 2 -8.72 5.98 -13.44
N LYS A 3 -8.52 7.30 -13.39
CA LYS A 3 -8.61 8.11 -12.17
C LYS A 3 -9.93 8.87 -12.23
N MET A 4 -10.90 8.41 -11.43
CA MET A 4 -12.28 8.89 -11.41
C MET A 4 -12.36 10.11 -10.49
N ASP A 5 -12.20 11.27 -11.10
CA ASP A 5 -12.13 12.56 -10.42
C ASP A 5 -13.50 13.18 -10.17
N GLU A 6 -13.53 14.15 -9.26
CA GLU A 6 -14.67 15.06 -9.05
C GLU A 6 -16.03 14.36 -8.88
N CYS A 7 -16.02 13.20 -8.22
CA CYS A 7 -17.23 12.42 -7.91
C CYS A 7 -17.59 12.41 -6.42
N ASP A 8 -16.85 13.18 -5.63
CA ASP A 8 -17.16 13.62 -4.27
C ASP A 8 -18.05 14.88 -4.29
N ASN A 9 -18.07 15.62 -3.18
CA ASN A 9 -18.86 16.85 -3.06
C ASN A 9 -17.97 18.03 -2.72
N SER A 10 -18.48 19.23 -3.00
CA SER A 10 -17.84 20.48 -2.64
C SER A 10 -17.70 20.66 -1.14
N ASN A 11 -16.77 21.52 -0.73
CA ASN A 11 -16.76 21.98 0.66
C ASN A 11 -18.00 22.85 0.90
N LEU A 12 -19.03 22.27 1.52
CA LEU A 12 -20.30 22.94 1.82
C LEU A 12 -20.19 24.00 2.93
N SER A 13 -19.00 24.19 3.53
CA SER A 13 -18.79 25.21 4.56
C SER A 13 -18.98 26.64 4.00
N TYR A 14 -18.85 26.84 2.68
CA TYR A 14 -19.02 28.15 2.04
C TYR A 14 -19.68 28.01 0.66
N GLY A 15 -20.78 28.72 0.43
CA GLY A 15 -21.59 28.59 -0.81
C GLY A 15 -20.90 29.03 -2.11
N SER A 16 -19.77 29.73 -2.06
CA SER A 16 -19.02 30.14 -3.24
C SER A 16 -18.14 29.03 -3.85
N ALA A 17 -18.02 27.88 -3.19
CA ALA A 17 -17.18 26.77 -3.61
C ALA A 17 -17.99 25.54 -4.10
N THR A 18 -19.30 25.70 -4.35
CA THR A 18 -20.16 24.62 -4.84
C THR A 18 -19.93 24.35 -6.33
N TRP A 19 -19.43 23.16 -6.65
CA TRP A 19 -19.17 22.65 -7.99
C TRP A 19 -19.99 21.39 -8.32
N SER A 20 -20.63 20.75 -7.33
CA SER A 20 -21.50 19.59 -7.55
C SER A 20 -23.00 19.98 -7.64
N PHE A 21 -23.86 19.02 -8.02
CA PHE A 21 -25.30 19.26 -8.16
C PHE A 21 -26.00 19.49 -6.80
N PRO A 22 -27.08 20.29 -6.72
CA PRO A 22 -27.82 20.50 -5.46
C PRO A 22 -28.52 19.25 -4.91
N ASP A 23 -28.74 19.17 -3.60
CA ASP A 23 -29.42 18.03 -2.97
C ASP A 23 -30.88 17.84 -3.44
N HIS A 24 -31.55 18.94 -3.82
CA HIS A 24 -32.91 18.90 -4.37
C HIS A 24 -32.96 18.59 -5.87
N SER A 25 -31.83 18.22 -6.48
CA SER A 25 -31.81 17.76 -7.88
C SER A 25 -32.66 16.50 -8.05
N SER A 26 -33.22 16.31 -9.23
CA SER A 26 -33.94 15.08 -9.60
C SER A 26 -33.20 14.35 -10.70
N PHE A 27 -33.04 13.03 -10.56
CA PHE A 27 -32.42 12.18 -11.57
C PHE A 27 -33.46 11.27 -12.26
N PRO A 28 -33.23 10.83 -13.51
CA PRO A 28 -34.19 10.00 -14.26
C PRO A 28 -34.55 8.67 -13.60
N SER A 29 -33.69 8.14 -12.72
CA SER A 29 -33.96 6.94 -11.92
C SER A 29 -34.98 7.17 -10.80
N GLY A 30 -35.33 8.42 -10.49
CA GLY A 30 -36.19 8.81 -9.39
C GLY A 30 -35.48 9.05 -8.06
N ILE A 31 -34.15 8.88 -7.98
CA ILE A 31 -33.38 9.26 -6.79
C ILE A 31 -33.13 10.78 -6.78
N ASP A 32 -33.07 11.35 -5.57
CA ASP A 32 -32.77 12.76 -5.37
C ASP A 32 -31.26 13.04 -5.37
N GLY A 33 -30.90 14.32 -5.25
CA GLY A 33 -29.51 14.78 -5.19
C GLY A 33 -28.78 14.28 -3.96
N GLU A 34 -29.41 14.27 -2.79
CA GLU A 34 -28.80 13.76 -1.56
C GLU A 34 -28.37 12.29 -1.71
N GLN A 35 -29.28 11.44 -2.19
CA GLN A 35 -29.02 10.03 -2.47
C GLN A 35 -27.95 9.87 -3.56
N MET A 36 -28.01 10.68 -4.62
CA MET A 36 -27.01 10.62 -5.67
C MET A 36 -25.62 10.98 -5.17
N HIS A 37 -25.45 12.01 -4.32
CA HIS A 37 -24.15 12.34 -3.73
C HIS A 37 -23.52 11.17 -2.98
N GLN A 38 -24.33 10.37 -2.28
CA GLN A 38 -23.85 9.19 -1.56
C GLN A 38 -23.45 8.03 -2.48
N LEU A 39 -24.02 7.97 -3.70
CA LEU A 39 -23.90 6.84 -4.61
C LEU A 39 -23.05 7.15 -5.85
N PHE A 40 -22.80 8.41 -6.17
CA PHE A 40 -22.22 8.84 -7.43
C PHE A 40 -20.84 8.21 -7.65
N GLY A 41 -19.94 8.31 -6.68
CA GLY A 41 -18.63 7.65 -6.71
C GLY A 41 -18.73 6.12 -6.83
N VAL A 42 -19.69 5.47 -6.18
CA VAL A 42 -19.89 4.01 -6.27
C VAL A 42 -20.41 3.60 -7.65
N PHE A 43 -21.36 4.36 -8.22
CA PHE A 43 -21.86 4.13 -9.58
C PHE A 43 -20.79 4.39 -10.63
N TYR A 44 -19.92 5.38 -10.41
CA TYR A 44 -18.79 5.63 -11.30
C TYR A 44 -17.83 4.44 -11.32
N GLN A 45 -17.42 3.96 -10.14
CA GLN A 45 -16.60 2.76 -9.99
C GLN A 45 -17.25 1.54 -10.66
N LYS A 46 -18.53 1.28 -10.38
CA LYS A 46 -19.29 0.16 -10.95
C LYS A 46 -19.31 0.22 -12.48
N SER A 47 -19.55 1.40 -13.04
CA SER A 47 -19.66 1.59 -14.50
C SER A 47 -18.35 1.24 -15.20
N ILE A 48 -17.21 1.71 -14.67
CA ILE A 48 -15.90 1.38 -15.22
C ILE A 48 -15.53 -0.07 -14.96
N TYR A 49 -15.77 -0.57 -13.74
CA TYR A 49 -15.45 -1.95 -13.35
C TYR A 49 -16.16 -2.98 -14.22
N ASN A 50 -17.44 -2.77 -14.54
CA ASN A 50 -18.23 -3.71 -15.34
C ASN A 50 -17.63 -3.94 -16.73
N ILE A 51 -17.12 -2.90 -17.38
CA ILE A 51 -16.46 -3.01 -18.70
C ILE A 51 -15.27 -3.97 -18.60
N TYR A 52 -14.40 -3.77 -17.60
CA TYR A 52 -13.23 -4.63 -17.37
C TYR A 52 -13.63 -6.06 -17.01
N LYS A 53 -14.71 -6.23 -16.23
CA LYS A 53 -15.25 -7.53 -15.85
C LYS A 53 -15.74 -8.32 -17.06
N GLU A 54 -16.49 -7.66 -17.96
CA GLU A 54 -16.99 -8.25 -19.21
C GLU A 54 -15.85 -8.67 -20.15
N LEU A 55 -14.76 -7.91 -20.18
CA LEU A 55 -13.56 -8.22 -20.97
C LEU A 55 -12.65 -9.28 -20.32
N ASN A 56 -13.04 -9.85 -19.17
CA ASN A 56 -12.22 -10.76 -18.37
C ASN A 56 -10.81 -10.19 -18.06
N GLN A 57 -10.72 -8.88 -17.81
CA GLN A 57 -9.47 -8.17 -17.58
C GLN A 57 -9.52 -7.40 -16.27
N ARG A 58 -8.61 -7.70 -15.34
CA ARG A 58 -8.48 -6.92 -14.10
C ARG A 58 -8.00 -5.51 -14.42
N THR A 59 -8.37 -4.59 -13.54
CA THR A 59 -7.92 -3.21 -13.57
C THR A 59 -7.56 -2.80 -12.14
N TYR A 60 -6.93 -1.64 -12.02
CA TYR A 60 -6.71 -0.96 -10.76
C TYR A 60 -6.95 0.53 -11.03
N LEU A 61 -7.79 1.15 -10.20
CA LEU A 61 -8.36 2.47 -10.44
C LEU A 61 -8.16 3.38 -9.22
N ASP A 62 -8.32 4.68 -9.44
CA ASP A 62 -8.38 5.68 -8.38
C ASP A 62 -9.75 6.34 -8.40
N VAL A 63 -10.30 6.73 -7.24
CA VAL A 63 -11.58 7.45 -7.12
C VAL A 63 -11.53 8.49 -6.01
N ARG A 64 -12.23 9.63 -6.19
CA ARG A 64 -12.30 10.67 -5.16
C ARG A 64 -13.41 10.44 -4.13
N ALA A 65 -14.45 9.67 -4.48
CA ALA A 65 -15.52 9.25 -3.57
C ALA A 65 -15.86 7.77 -3.69
N SER A 66 -16.15 7.17 -2.54
CA SER A 66 -16.69 5.81 -2.45
C SER A 66 -17.57 5.71 -1.21
N ASN A 67 -18.22 4.56 -1.03
CA ASN A 67 -19.11 4.33 0.10
C ASN A 67 -19.12 2.84 0.50
N ALA A 68 -20.00 2.47 1.44
CA ALA A 68 -20.24 1.10 1.83
C ALA A 68 -20.50 0.19 0.62
N PHE A 69 -20.15 -1.10 0.78
CA PHE A 69 -20.27 -2.15 -0.25
C PHE A 69 -19.37 -1.97 -1.49
N ALA A 70 -18.46 -0.99 -1.50
CA ALA A 70 -17.49 -0.81 -2.58
C ALA A 70 -16.19 -1.60 -2.41
N SER A 71 -16.03 -2.37 -1.32
CA SER A 71 -14.79 -3.11 -0.99
C SER A 71 -14.34 -4.11 -2.06
N SER A 72 -15.27 -4.60 -2.88
CA SER A 72 -14.97 -5.52 -3.98
C SER A 72 -14.43 -4.83 -5.25
N TYR A 73 -14.52 -3.51 -5.34
CA TYR A 73 -14.01 -2.77 -6.49
C TYR A 73 -12.48 -2.57 -6.36
N PRO A 74 -11.72 -2.68 -7.47
CA PRO A 74 -10.27 -2.58 -7.45
C PRO A 74 -9.83 -1.10 -7.47
N VAL A 75 -10.20 -0.35 -6.44
CA VAL A 75 -10.15 1.11 -6.45
C VAL A 75 -9.52 1.65 -5.18
N ALA A 76 -8.57 2.58 -5.31
CA ALA A 76 -8.04 3.35 -4.20
C ALA A 76 -8.66 4.76 -4.14
N LEU A 77 -8.97 5.19 -2.92
CA LEU A 77 -9.33 6.57 -2.64
C LEU A 77 -8.12 7.48 -2.76
N TYR A 78 -8.34 8.67 -3.31
CA TYR A 78 -7.41 9.80 -3.24
C TYR A 78 -8.19 11.10 -2.96
N SER A 79 -7.48 12.19 -2.70
CA SER A 79 -8.10 13.52 -2.54
C SER A 79 -7.09 14.64 -2.86
N ASP A 80 -7.57 15.87 -2.92
CA ASP A 80 -6.70 17.05 -3.05
C ASP A 80 -6.10 17.54 -1.73
N THR A 81 -6.49 16.96 -0.57
CA THR A 81 -5.77 17.19 0.69
C THR A 81 -4.29 16.86 0.50
N TYR A 82 -3.40 17.48 1.27
CA TYR A 82 -1.96 17.26 1.04
C TYR A 82 -1.09 17.36 2.28
N GLU A 83 -1.68 17.50 3.46
CA GLU A 83 -0.95 17.37 4.72
C GLU A 83 -0.49 15.94 4.90
N HIS A 84 0.82 15.73 5.01
CA HIS A 84 1.41 14.40 5.00
C HIS A 84 0.97 13.55 6.19
N SER A 85 0.75 14.15 7.36
CA SER A 85 0.20 13.44 8.53
C SER A 85 -1.24 12.96 8.32
N GLU A 86 -2.05 13.69 7.57
CA GLU A 86 -3.42 13.26 7.22
C GLU A 86 -3.38 12.08 6.26
N TYR A 87 -2.49 12.13 5.27
CA TYR A 87 -2.24 11.01 4.34
C TYR A 87 -1.85 9.73 5.07
N ILE A 88 -0.92 9.82 6.03
CA ILE A 88 -0.52 8.68 6.85
C ILE A 88 -1.72 8.16 7.64
N ARG A 89 -2.54 9.05 8.22
CA ARG A 89 -3.72 8.70 9.02
C ARG A 89 -4.82 8.02 8.21
N MET A 90 -4.99 8.39 6.95
CA MET A 90 -6.00 7.77 6.09
C MET A 90 -5.67 6.32 5.72
N ILE A 91 -4.39 5.92 5.72
CA ILE A 91 -3.97 4.54 5.44
C ILE A 91 -4.64 3.54 6.41
N PRO A 92 -4.40 3.59 7.75
CA PRO A 92 -5.05 2.67 8.68
C PRO A 92 -6.56 2.86 8.75
N ASN A 93 -7.05 4.10 8.62
CA ASN A 93 -8.48 4.40 8.72
C ASN A 93 -9.29 3.77 7.58
N SER A 94 -8.74 3.75 6.37
CA SER A 94 -9.41 3.11 5.21
C SER A 94 -9.70 1.63 5.45
N GLY A 95 -8.85 0.96 6.24
CA GLY A 95 -9.06 -0.43 6.63
C GLY A 95 -10.34 -0.68 7.43
N PHE A 96 -10.87 0.32 8.18
CA PHE A 96 -12.13 0.17 8.90
C PHE A 96 -13.37 0.22 8.01
N SER A 97 -13.28 0.86 6.85
CA SER A 97 -14.41 1.03 5.93
C SER A 97 -14.43 0.03 4.78
N GLY A 98 -13.47 -0.91 4.75
CA GLY A 98 -13.31 -1.81 3.59
C GLY A 98 -12.97 -1.04 2.32
N LEU A 99 -12.21 0.05 2.46
CA LEU A 99 -11.68 0.84 1.36
C LEU A 99 -10.16 0.82 1.46
N ILE A 100 -9.48 1.26 0.40
CA ILE A 100 -8.03 1.44 0.39
C ILE A 100 -7.71 2.88 0.00
N TRP A 101 -6.60 3.39 0.50
CA TRP A 101 -6.18 4.79 0.32
C TRP A 101 -4.82 4.87 -0.38
N SER A 102 -4.70 5.79 -1.33
CA SER A 102 -3.50 6.08 -2.12
C SER A 102 -2.92 7.44 -1.72
N PRO A 103 -1.91 7.50 -0.84
CA PRO A 103 -1.22 8.74 -0.46
C PRO A 103 -0.27 9.17 -1.59
N GLU A 104 -0.83 9.74 -2.67
CA GLU A 104 -0.07 10.12 -3.86
C GLU A 104 1.03 11.16 -3.59
N VAL A 105 2.15 11.04 -4.31
CA VAL A 105 3.24 12.02 -4.27
C VAL A 105 3.07 12.99 -5.44
N ARG A 106 2.87 14.27 -5.14
CA ARG A 106 2.77 15.39 -6.08
C ARG A 106 3.99 16.31 -5.93
N GLU A 107 3.77 17.62 -5.75
CA GLU A 107 4.80 18.58 -5.33
C GLU A 107 5.36 18.27 -3.94
N SER A 108 6.55 18.75 -3.63
CA SER A 108 7.15 18.62 -2.30
C SER A 108 7.91 19.88 -1.95
N ASN A 109 7.81 20.32 -0.69
CA ASN A 109 8.40 21.59 -0.25
C ASN A 109 9.93 21.52 -0.10
N SER A 110 10.48 20.31 -0.01
CA SER A 110 11.91 20.06 0.11
C SER A 110 12.23 18.62 -0.32
N ILE A 111 13.52 18.31 -0.49
CA ILE A 111 13.98 16.92 -0.71
C ILE A 111 13.58 16.03 0.48
N ALA A 112 13.66 16.54 1.71
CA ALA A 112 13.24 15.79 2.90
C ALA A 112 11.75 15.42 2.85
N ASP A 113 10.90 16.38 2.49
CA ASP A 113 9.45 16.16 2.32
C ASP A 113 9.17 15.14 1.20
N LEU A 114 9.82 15.28 0.05
CA LEU A 114 9.73 14.32 -1.05
C LEU A 114 10.07 12.91 -0.58
N MET A 115 11.22 12.72 0.08
CA MET A 115 11.66 11.42 0.54
C MET A 115 10.70 10.79 1.55
N ARG A 116 10.15 11.58 2.49
CA ARG A 116 9.18 11.10 3.48
C ARG A 116 7.83 10.72 2.85
N ARG A 117 7.36 11.49 1.87
CA ARG A 117 6.17 11.17 1.07
C ARG A 117 6.39 9.90 0.25
N SER A 118 7.55 9.77 -0.39
CA SER A 118 7.95 8.56 -1.13
C SER A 118 8.00 7.31 -0.24
N GLN A 119 8.56 7.40 0.97
CA GLN A 119 8.53 6.32 1.97
C GLN A 119 7.10 5.91 2.32
N THR A 120 6.19 6.87 2.47
CA THR A 120 4.77 6.59 2.77
C THR A 120 4.07 5.94 1.58
N ALA A 121 4.29 6.44 0.36
CA ALA A 121 3.70 5.90 -0.85
C ALA A 121 4.09 4.43 -1.08
N VAL A 122 5.37 4.07 -0.91
CA VAL A 122 5.82 2.67 -1.05
C VAL A 122 5.26 1.74 0.04
N LEU A 123 4.87 2.30 1.19
CA LEU A 123 4.25 1.59 2.31
C LEU A 123 2.72 1.66 2.30
N SER A 124 2.09 1.94 1.16
CA SER A 124 0.64 2.07 1.03
C SER A 124 0.05 1.09 0.01
N ALA A 125 -1.28 1.10 -0.16
CA ALA A 125 -1.97 0.25 -1.13
C ALA A 125 -1.45 0.47 -2.56
N GLN A 126 -1.20 1.72 -2.92
CA GLN A 126 -0.76 2.13 -4.25
C GLN A 126 0.38 3.14 -4.16
N THR A 127 1.52 2.81 -4.77
CA THR A 127 2.61 3.76 -4.95
C THR A 127 2.32 4.62 -6.17
N LEU A 128 1.77 5.81 -5.98
CA LEU A 128 1.42 6.73 -7.06
C LEU A 128 2.25 8.02 -6.97
N TYR A 129 2.94 8.37 -8.05
CA TYR A 129 3.47 9.72 -8.26
C TYR A 129 2.55 10.44 -9.25
N ASN A 130 1.78 11.39 -8.76
CA ASN A 130 0.82 12.17 -9.53
C ASN A 130 1.43 13.53 -9.91
N ALA A 131 2.37 13.51 -10.85
CA ALA A 131 3.16 14.69 -11.24
C ALA A 131 3.04 15.00 -12.75
N TRP A 132 1.85 14.85 -13.32
CA TRP A 132 1.58 14.99 -14.76
C TRP A 132 1.92 16.37 -15.36
N TYR A 133 2.00 17.40 -14.51
CA TYR A 133 2.30 18.79 -14.87
C TYR A 133 3.82 19.11 -14.81
N LEU A 134 4.66 18.11 -14.54
CA LEU A 134 6.11 18.23 -14.56
C LEU A 134 6.69 17.57 -15.81
N GLN A 135 7.67 18.24 -16.44
CA GLN A 135 8.43 17.71 -17.57
C GLN A 135 9.31 16.53 -17.15
N ASN A 136 9.93 16.63 -15.97
CA ASN A 136 10.84 15.64 -15.41
C ASN A 136 10.25 15.04 -14.12
N PRO A 137 10.59 13.80 -13.76
CA PRO A 137 10.19 13.23 -12.48
C PRO A 137 10.49 14.15 -11.28
N PRO A 138 9.62 14.19 -10.26
CA PRO A 138 9.73 15.17 -9.16
C PRO A 138 11.02 15.06 -8.35
N TRP A 139 11.71 13.92 -8.40
CA TRP A 139 13.00 13.71 -7.74
C TRP A 139 14.21 14.26 -8.50
N LEU A 140 14.05 14.67 -9.76
CA LEU A 140 15.10 15.36 -10.51
C LEU A 140 15.07 16.87 -10.26
N GLN A 141 13.88 17.42 -10.00
CA GLN A 141 13.68 18.81 -9.61
C GLN A 141 12.31 18.98 -8.92
N ILE A 142 12.33 19.45 -7.67
CA ILE A 142 11.11 19.67 -6.86
C ILE A 142 10.44 21.02 -7.16
N ASP A 143 11.21 22.00 -7.65
CA ASP A 143 10.68 23.29 -8.08
C ASP A 143 10.01 23.16 -9.45
N LYS A 144 8.70 23.40 -9.51
CA LYS A 144 7.88 23.21 -10.72
C LYS A 144 8.40 24.03 -11.90
N GLU A 145 8.77 25.30 -11.70
CA GLU A 145 9.19 26.17 -12.79
C GLU A 145 10.53 25.73 -13.36
N LYS A 146 11.50 25.41 -12.48
CA LYS A 146 12.81 24.91 -12.88
C LYS A 146 12.71 23.54 -13.53
N ASN A 147 11.85 22.65 -13.01
CA ASN A 147 11.63 21.32 -13.56
C ASN A 147 11.18 21.41 -15.03
N ASN A 148 10.21 22.30 -15.30
CA ASN A 148 9.65 22.55 -16.63
C ASN A 148 10.54 23.41 -17.54
N LYS A 149 11.66 23.93 -17.02
CA LYS A 149 12.76 24.53 -17.79
C LYS A 149 13.93 23.57 -17.97
N ASN A 150 13.78 22.31 -17.54
CA ASN A 150 14.83 21.28 -17.54
C ASN A 150 16.07 21.66 -16.70
N GLU A 151 15.88 22.51 -15.68
CA GLU A 151 16.91 22.89 -14.71
C GLU A 151 16.88 21.89 -13.54
N LEU A 152 17.84 20.96 -13.50
CA LEU A 152 17.88 19.90 -12.50
C LEU A 152 18.46 20.37 -11.15
N LEU A 153 18.15 19.64 -10.08
CA LEU A 153 18.84 19.81 -8.79
C LEU A 153 20.34 19.51 -8.95
N PRO A 154 21.24 20.24 -8.27
CA PRO A 154 22.67 19.92 -8.28
C PRO A 154 22.98 18.48 -7.84
N ASN A 155 22.17 17.93 -6.93
CA ASN A 155 22.28 16.58 -6.40
C ASN A 155 21.19 15.62 -6.97
N ALA A 156 20.60 15.90 -8.13
CA ALA A 156 19.51 15.11 -8.72
C ALA A 156 19.83 13.61 -8.79
N LYS A 157 21.08 13.25 -9.15
CA LYS A 157 21.54 11.85 -9.25
C LYS A 157 21.46 11.12 -7.90
N GLU A 158 21.78 11.81 -6.80
CA GLU A 158 21.75 11.23 -5.45
C GLU A 158 20.30 10.98 -5.01
N VAL A 159 19.42 11.98 -5.20
CA VAL A 159 17.99 11.88 -4.89
C VAL A 159 17.35 10.76 -5.71
N GLU A 160 17.64 10.70 -7.01
CA GLU A 160 17.16 9.63 -7.89
C GLU A 160 17.61 8.23 -7.41
N ASN A 161 18.87 8.10 -6.97
CA ASN A 161 19.38 6.83 -6.43
C ASN A 161 18.64 6.41 -5.16
N ASP A 162 18.34 7.34 -4.26
CA ASP A 162 17.60 7.03 -3.04
C ASP A 162 16.14 6.69 -3.31
N ILE A 163 15.47 7.40 -4.22
CA ILE A 163 14.12 7.03 -4.69
C ILE A 163 14.14 5.64 -5.34
N ARG A 164 15.14 5.32 -6.16
CA ARG A 164 15.29 4.00 -6.78
C ARG A 164 15.40 2.89 -5.74
N LYS A 165 16.11 3.10 -4.62
CA LYS A 165 16.16 2.13 -3.52
C LYS A 165 14.77 1.87 -2.93
N LEU A 166 13.98 2.94 -2.68
CA LEU A 166 12.61 2.80 -2.16
C LEU A 166 11.68 2.08 -3.13
N LEU A 167 11.74 2.41 -4.42
CA LEU A 167 10.95 1.74 -5.46
C LEU A 167 11.35 0.28 -5.64
N ASN A 168 12.65 -0.03 -5.59
CA ASN A 168 13.13 -1.41 -5.61
C ASN A 168 12.63 -2.20 -4.40
N LEU A 169 12.64 -1.61 -3.19
CA LEU A 169 12.06 -2.25 -2.00
C LEU A 169 10.56 -2.53 -2.18
N ARG A 170 9.81 -1.60 -2.79
CA ARG A 170 8.40 -1.82 -3.15
C ARG A 170 8.25 -3.01 -4.10
N MET A 171 9.07 -3.07 -5.15
CA MET A 171 9.02 -4.17 -6.13
C MET A 171 9.40 -5.52 -5.51
N SER A 172 10.35 -5.54 -4.57
CA SER A 172 10.69 -6.73 -3.79
C SER A 172 9.53 -7.22 -2.93
N LEU A 173 8.69 -6.32 -2.41
CA LEU A 173 7.53 -6.65 -1.58
C LEU A 173 6.30 -7.14 -2.37
N VAL A 174 6.31 -7.08 -3.71
CA VAL A 174 5.13 -7.42 -4.53
C VAL A 174 4.54 -8.80 -4.21
N PRO A 175 5.30 -9.91 -4.08
CA PRO A 175 4.70 -11.20 -3.72
C PRO A 175 3.97 -11.17 -2.37
N TYR A 176 4.55 -10.50 -1.37
CA TYR A 176 3.96 -10.34 -0.05
C TYR A 176 2.67 -9.51 -0.09
N LEU A 177 2.72 -8.36 -0.76
CA LEU A 177 1.58 -7.46 -0.90
C LEU A 177 0.45 -8.11 -1.71
N TYR A 178 0.78 -8.81 -2.79
CA TYR A 178 -0.20 -9.52 -3.60
C TYR A 178 -0.95 -10.57 -2.79
N ASN A 179 -0.25 -11.30 -1.91
CA ASN A 179 -0.92 -12.20 -0.97
C ASN A 179 -1.78 -11.44 0.06
N ALA A 180 -1.35 -10.27 0.55
CA ALA A 180 -2.19 -9.46 1.43
C ALA A 180 -3.48 -8.98 0.75
N PHE A 181 -3.42 -8.63 -0.54
CA PHE A 181 -4.62 -8.31 -1.34
C PHE A 181 -5.46 -9.55 -1.68
N ALA A 182 -4.87 -10.73 -1.77
CA ALA A 182 -5.63 -11.98 -1.85
C ALA A 182 -6.37 -12.25 -0.54
N ASP A 183 -5.73 -12.07 0.63
CA ASP A 183 -6.40 -12.13 1.93
C ASP A 183 -7.54 -11.11 2.02
N TYR A 184 -7.35 -9.91 1.46
CA TYR A 184 -8.43 -8.92 1.35
C TYR A 184 -9.61 -9.44 0.52
N LYS A 185 -9.34 -9.99 -0.67
CA LYS A 185 -10.38 -10.53 -1.56
C LYS A 185 -11.13 -11.73 -0.98
N PHE A 186 -10.41 -12.68 -0.38
CA PHE A 186 -10.97 -13.98 0.02
C PHE A 186 -11.38 -14.06 1.49
N LYS A 187 -10.82 -13.20 2.35
CA LYS A 187 -11.04 -13.23 3.81
C LYS A 187 -11.55 -11.89 4.36
N GLY A 188 -11.59 -10.84 3.54
CA GLY A 188 -12.01 -9.51 3.98
C GLY A 188 -11.01 -8.81 4.92
N ILE A 189 -9.75 -9.28 4.97
CA ILE A 189 -8.71 -8.71 5.84
C ILE A 189 -8.05 -7.54 5.11
N PRO A 190 -8.14 -6.29 5.60
CA PRO A 190 -7.54 -5.16 4.90
C PRO A 190 -6.00 -5.30 4.84
N PRO A 191 -5.39 -5.05 3.67
CA PRO A 191 -3.95 -5.25 3.49
C PRO A 191 -3.13 -4.23 4.27
N PHE A 192 -3.71 -3.05 4.53
CA PHE A 192 -3.20 -1.98 5.37
C PHE A 192 -4.27 -1.67 6.41
N ARG A 193 -3.94 -1.74 7.71
CA ARG A 193 -4.94 -1.58 8.77
C ARG A 193 -4.36 -1.07 10.08
N ALA A 194 -5.21 -0.38 10.83
CA ALA A 194 -4.89 0.08 12.18
C ALA A 194 -4.44 -1.08 13.08
N LEU A 195 -3.53 -0.80 14.01
CA LEU A 195 -2.99 -1.78 14.93
C LEU A 195 -4.08 -2.46 15.78
N VAL A 196 -5.13 -1.73 16.16
CA VAL A 196 -6.27 -2.25 16.95
C VAL A 196 -6.99 -3.42 16.28
N VAL A 197 -6.92 -3.56 14.95
CA VAL A 197 -7.51 -4.71 14.24
C VAL A 197 -6.79 -6.01 14.62
N ASP A 198 -5.47 -5.97 14.77
CA ASP A 198 -4.66 -7.14 15.13
C ASP A 198 -4.47 -7.29 16.64
N TYR A 199 -4.59 -6.19 17.39
CA TYR A 199 -4.34 -6.12 18.83
C TYR A 199 -5.53 -5.49 19.59
N PRO A 200 -6.76 -6.05 19.49
CA PRO A 200 -7.96 -5.43 20.06
C PRO A 200 -7.96 -5.34 21.59
N ASN A 201 -7.15 -6.16 22.26
CA ASN A 201 -7.02 -6.19 23.72
C ASN A 201 -5.92 -5.26 24.26
N ASP A 202 -5.12 -4.64 23.37
CA ASP A 202 -4.09 -3.70 23.76
C ASP A 202 -4.65 -2.27 23.72
N LYS A 203 -4.92 -1.69 24.89
CA LYS A 203 -5.51 -0.34 24.99
C LYS A 203 -4.59 0.76 24.45
N ASN A 204 -3.27 0.51 24.37
CA ASN A 204 -2.32 1.50 23.88
C ASN A 204 -2.47 1.75 22.38
N VAL A 205 -3.05 0.81 21.62
CA VAL A 205 -3.19 0.95 20.17
C VAL A 205 -4.49 1.63 19.73
N TYR A 206 -5.42 1.92 20.64
CA TYR A 206 -6.77 2.41 20.28
C TYR A 206 -6.73 3.77 19.59
N ASN A 207 -5.80 4.63 19.98
CA ASN A 207 -5.64 5.98 19.43
C ASN A 207 -4.40 6.11 18.52
N VAL A 208 -3.72 5.00 18.22
CA VAL A 208 -2.57 5.01 17.32
C VAL A 208 -3.09 5.14 15.88
N ALA A 209 -2.91 6.32 15.32
CA ALA A 209 -3.48 6.70 14.04
C ALA A 209 -2.44 6.87 12.93
N ASP A 210 -1.15 6.67 13.24
CA ASP A 210 -0.02 6.92 12.34
C ASP A 210 1.02 5.79 12.33
N GLU A 211 0.59 4.62 12.80
CA GLU A 211 1.27 3.32 12.68
C GLU A 211 0.23 2.30 12.20
N TYR A 212 0.65 1.36 11.37
CA TYR A 212 -0.29 0.42 10.76
C TYR A 212 0.37 -0.90 10.38
N MET A 213 -0.43 -1.97 10.37
CA MET A 213 -0.02 -3.27 9.88
C MET A 213 -0.11 -3.32 8.36
N ILE A 214 0.88 -3.92 7.72
CA ILE A 214 0.89 -4.30 6.30
C ILE A 214 0.95 -5.83 6.24
N GLY A 215 -0.06 -6.45 5.62
CA GLY A 215 -0.20 -7.91 5.62
C GLY A 215 -0.22 -8.46 7.05
N GLN A 216 0.39 -9.63 7.28
CA GLN A 216 0.33 -10.33 8.58
C GLN A 216 1.51 -10.05 9.53
N GLY A 217 2.58 -9.39 9.06
CA GLY A 217 3.87 -9.44 9.74
C GLY A 217 4.69 -8.16 9.71
N ILE A 218 4.27 -7.13 8.99
CA ILE A 218 4.98 -5.86 8.89
C ILE A 218 4.18 -4.80 9.66
N LEU A 219 4.82 -4.06 10.54
CA LEU A 219 4.33 -2.81 11.12
C LEU A 219 5.07 -1.65 10.47
N ALA A 220 4.35 -0.66 9.95
CA ALA A 220 4.92 0.56 9.39
C ALA A 220 4.67 1.75 10.33
N ALA A 221 5.68 2.61 10.48
CA ALA A 221 5.60 3.84 11.24
C ALA A 221 6.22 5.02 10.45
N PRO A 222 5.58 5.48 9.35
CA PRO A 222 6.15 6.52 8.50
C PRO A 222 6.47 7.82 9.26
N LEU A 223 7.55 8.49 8.87
CA LEU A 223 7.89 9.82 9.38
C LEU A 223 7.38 10.89 8.41
N THR A 224 7.09 12.08 8.93
CA THR A 224 6.77 13.25 8.10
C THR A 224 8.02 14.09 7.82
N GLY A 225 7.97 14.97 6.81
CA GLY A 225 9.07 15.87 6.46
C GLY A 225 9.57 16.80 7.58
N LYS A 226 8.81 16.93 8.68
CA LYS A 226 9.12 17.80 9.82
C LYS A 226 9.99 17.13 10.89
N ALA A 227 10.23 15.82 10.80
CA ALA A 227 10.92 15.05 11.83
C ALA A 227 11.92 14.02 11.29
N ASN A 228 13.04 13.86 11.99
CA ASN A 228 14.06 12.84 11.71
C ASN A 228 13.92 11.60 12.58
N GLU A 229 13.21 11.73 13.69
CA GLU A 229 12.87 10.65 14.60
C GLU A 229 11.42 10.80 15.04
N ARG A 230 10.82 9.68 15.49
CA ARG A 230 9.49 9.68 16.09
C ARG A 230 9.39 8.62 17.17
N LYS A 231 8.39 8.76 18.03
CA LYS A 231 7.95 7.70 18.92
C LYS A 231 7.18 6.64 18.10
N VAL A 232 7.46 5.38 18.39
CA VAL A 232 6.80 4.22 17.78
C VAL A 232 6.40 3.24 18.88
N TYR A 233 5.11 2.90 18.96
CA TYR A 233 4.63 1.85 19.84
C TYR A 233 4.69 0.49 19.14
N LEU A 234 5.44 -0.46 19.70
CA LEU A 234 5.45 -1.82 19.19
C LEU A 234 4.50 -2.67 20.04
N PRO A 235 3.42 -3.25 19.48
CA PRO A 235 2.48 -4.10 20.22
C PRO A 235 3.15 -5.34 20.81
N ALA A 236 2.46 -6.02 21.73
CA ALA A 236 2.98 -7.23 22.40
C ALA A 236 3.56 -8.26 21.41
N GLY A 237 4.75 -8.77 21.74
CA GLY A 237 5.53 -9.69 20.90
C GLY A 237 6.99 -9.28 20.79
N THR A 238 7.69 -9.84 19.82
CA THR A 238 9.05 -9.48 19.45
C THR A 238 9.03 -8.91 18.04
N TRP A 239 9.77 -7.83 17.81
CA TRP A 239 9.85 -7.13 16.53
C TRP A 239 11.30 -6.93 16.12
N TYR A 240 11.54 -6.91 14.82
CA TYR A 240 12.87 -6.69 14.24
C TYR A 240 12.82 -5.45 13.35
N ASP A 241 13.75 -4.52 13.52
CA ASP A 241 13.98 -3.46 12.54
C ASP A 241 14.34 -4.10 11.20
N PHE A 242 13.61 -3.77 10.13
CA PHE A 242 13.88 -4.34 8.82
C PHE A 242 15.25 -3.93 8.26
N ASN A 243 15.74 -2.74 8.62
CA ASN A 243 16.97 -2.18 8.06
C ASN A 243 18.21 -2.68 8.80
N THR A 244 18.12 -2.89 10.11
CA THR A 244 19.28 -3.21 10.96
C THR A 244 19.22 -4.61 11.56
N ASN A 245 18.08 -5.30 11.46
CA ASN A 245 17.76 -6.54 12.18
C ASN A 245 17.81 -6.39 13.72
N GLN A 246 17.86 -5.16 14.25
CA GLN A 246 17.80 -4.93 15.69
C GLN A 246 16.47 -5.44 16.26
N LYS A 247 16.55 -6.21 17.34
CA LYS A 247 15.39 -6.75 18.04
C LYS A 247 14.82 -5.76 19.06
N TYR A 248 13.51 -5.68 19.11
CA TYR A 248 12.74 -4.86 20.04
C TYR A 248 11.70 -5.73 20.75
N ALA A 249 11.61 -5.59 22.07
CA ALA A 249 10.50 -6.13 22.84
C ALA A 249 9.25 -5.27 22.63
N GLY A 250 8.12 -5.91 22.35
CA GLY A 250 6.81 -5.26 22.24
C GLY A 250 6.21 -4.84 23.58
N GLY A 251 5.03 -4.23 23.52
CA GLY A 251 4.31 -3.68 24.65
C GLY A 251 4.87 -2.34 25.16
N LYS A 252 5.70 -1.65 24.36
CA LYS A 252 6.31 -0.36 24.74
C LYS A 252 6.69 0.51 23.55
N GLU A 253 6.98 1.77 23.86
CA GLU A 253 7.35 2.80 22.90
C GLU A 253 8.88 2.95 22.76
N TYR A 254 9.34 3.28 21.56
CA TYR A 254 10.74 3.55 21.23
C TYR A 254 10.88 4.83 20.42
N THR A 255 12.01 5.52 20.58
CA THR A 255 12.42 6.59 19.66
C THR A 255 13.13 5.98 18.47
N ILE A 256 12.52 6.06 17.30
CA ILE A 256 13.01 5.48 16.05
C ILE A 256 13.49 6.59 15.13
N LYS A 257 14.69 6.41 14.58
CA LYS A 257 15.29 7.26 13.56
C LYS A 257 15.47 6.46 12.28
N THR A 258 14.99 6.98 11.16
CA THR A 258 15.10 6.30 9.86
C THR A 258 15.63 7.28 8.82
N SER A 259 16.71 6.89 8.13
CA SER A 259 17.27 7.67 7.02
C SER A 259 16.33 7.70 5.82
N TYR A 260 16.56 8.59 4.86
CA TYR A 260 15.68 8.76 3.70
C TYR A 260 15.66 7.57 2.73
N ALA A 261 16.74 6.78 2.68
CA ALA A 261 16.84 5.60 1.82
C ALA A 261 16.38 4.28 2.48
N GLN A 262 15.87 4.35 3.71
CA GLN A 262 15.40 3.21 4.50
C GLN A 262 13.88 3.25 4.67
N LEU A 263 13.27 2.14 5.09
CA LEU A 263 11.84 2.07 5.39
C LEU A 263 11.61 1.98 6.89
N PRO A 264 10.75 2.81 7.50
CA PRO A 264 10.45 2.74 8.93
C PRO A 264 9.46 1.61 9.21
N ILE A 265 9.92 0.37 9.00
CA ILE A 265 9.12 -0.85 9.17
C ILE A 265 9.78 -1.85 10.12
N PHE A 266 8.93 -2.58 10.83
CA PHE A 266 9.30 -3.59 11.82
C PHE A 266 8.64 -4.92 11.46
N ILE A 267 9.40 -6.00 11.55
CA ILE A 267 8.95 -7.34 11.20
C ILE A 267 8.69 -8.13 12.48
N LYS A 268 7.48 -8.66 12.62
CA LYS A 268 7.10 -9.47 13.77
C LYS A 268 7.87 -10.79 13.78
N GLU A 269 8.36 -11.22 14.93
CA GLU A 269 8.95 -12.54 15.12
C GLU A 269 7.97 -13.64 14.69
N GLY A 270 8.49 -14.68 14.06
CA GLY A 270 7.73 -15.75 13.43
C GLY A 270 7.34 -15.47 11.98
N THR A 271 7.59 -14.28 11.44
CA THR A 271 7.27 -13.96 10.04
C THR A 271 8.26 -14.64 9.09
N ILE A 272 7.72 -15.31 8.06
CA ILE A 272 8.43 -15.62 6.82
C ILE A 272 8.11 -14.50 5.84
N LEU A 273 9.07 -13.63 5.56
CA LEU A 273 8.94 -12.50 4.64
C LEU A 273 9.55 -12.85 3.27
N PRO A 274 8.73 -13.15 2.25
CA PRO A 274 9.21 -13.38 0.90
C PRO A 274 9.50 -12.05 0.21
N LEU A 275 10.77 -11.82 -0.14
CA LEU A 275 11.20 -10.69 -0.94
C LEU A 275 11.69 -11.16 -2.30
N ALA A 276 11.14 -10.59 -3.37
CA ALA A 276 11.61 -10.83 -4.72
C ALA A 276 12.88 -10.01 -5.02
N THR A 277 13.72 -10.51 -5.91
CA THR A 277 14.61 -9.63 -6.68
C THR A 277 13.73 -8.62 -7.44
N PRO A 278 13.97 -7.30 -7.29
CA PRO A 278 13.12 -6.30 -7.93
C PRO A 278 13.25 -6.36 -9.45
N VAL A 279 12.14 -6.13 -10.13
CA VAL A 279 12.05 -6.01 -11.59
C VAL A 279 11.57 -4.61 -11.94
N GLU A 280 11.90 -4.13 -13.14
CA GLU A 280 11.52 -2.77 -13.58
C GLU A 280 10.00 -2.62 -13.75
N TYR A 281 9.34 -3.65 -14.29
CA TYR A 281 7.90 -3.71 -14.46
C TYR A 281 7.42 -5.17 -14.42
N ILE A 282 6.11 -5.35 -14.22
CA ILE A 282 5.47 -6.67 -14.11
C ILE A 282 4.61 -6.91 -15.34
N THR A 283 4.78 -8.08 -15.97
CA THR A 283 3.94 -8.62 -17.02
C THR A 283 3.32 -9.96 -16.57
N PRO A 284 2.36 -10.53 -17.31
CA PRO A 284 1.85 -11.88 -17.04
C PRO A 284 2.94 -12.96 -17.00
N GLU A 285 4.04 -12.77 -17.73
CA GLU A 285 5.16 -13.70 -17.83
C GLU A 285 6.20 -13.53 -16.72
N THR A 286 6.13 -12.45 -15.94
CA THR A 286 7.09 -12.19 -14.86
C THR A 286 7.09 -13.32 -13.84
N LYS A 287 8.29 -13.88 -13.63
CA LYS A 287 8.61 -14.80 -12.55
C LYS A 287 9.48 -14.10 -11.52
N PHE A 288 9.08 -14.18 -10.26
CA PHE A 288 9.79 -13.60 -9.13
C PHE A 288 10.73 -14.64 -8.53
N ASP A 289 12.02 -14.31 -8.54
CA ASP A 289 13.03 -15.02 -7.77
C ASP A 289 12.98 -14.51 -6.33
N ILE A 290 12.62 -15.38 -5.39
CA ILE A 290 12.29 -15.02 -4.00
C ILE A 290 13.39 -15.48 -3.04
N THR A 291 13.80 -14.57 -2.15
CA THR A 291 14.47 -14.89 -0.89
C THR A 291 13.47 -14.82 0.24
N CYS A 292 13.31 -15.91 0.99
CA CYS A 292 12.45 -15.95 2.17
C CYS A 292 13.26 -15.62 3.42
N TYR A 293 13.01 -14.46 4.02
CA TYR A 293 13.60 -14.05 5.29
C TYR A 293 12.77 -14.57 6.45
N VAL A 294 13.37 -15.32 7.35
CA VAL A 294 12.71 -15.99 8.47
C VAL A 294 13.12 -15.29 9.76
N TYR A 295 12.20 -14.60 10.41
CA TYR A 295 12.45 -13.82 11.61
C TYR A 295 12.23 -14.68 12.86
N GLY A 296 13.30 -14.98 13.61
CA GLY A 296 13.25 -15.84 14.79
C GLY A 296 13.33 -17.34 14.48
N ALA A 297 13.30 -18.16 15.55
CA ALA A 297 13.50 -19.61 15.45
C ALA A 297 12.24 -20.40 15.07
N ASN A 298 11.06 -19.86 15.40
CA ASN A 298 9.77 -20.53 15.21
C ASN A 298 8.93 -19.72 14.21
N ALA A 299 9.11 -20.03 12.93
CA ALA A 299 8.36 -19.38 11.87
C ALA A 299 6.93 -19.93 11.78
N VAL A 300 5.96 -19.04 11.62
CA VAL A 300 4.59 -19.40 11.29
C VAL A 300 4.53 -19.69 9.79
N ASN A 301 3.90 -20.81 9.42
CA ASN A 301 3.67 -21.12 8.01
C ASN A 301 2.86 -20.00 7.36
N THR A 302 3.29 -19.55 6.19
CA THR A 302 2.62 -18.50 5.43
C THR A 302 2.28 -19.00 4.03
N THR A 303 1.48 -18.22 3.31
CA THR A 303 1.08 -18.54 1.94
C THR A 303 1.41 -17.38 1.01
N LEU A 304 1.59 -17.71 -0.27
CA LEU A 304 1.49 -16.77 -1.38
C LEU A 304 0.34 -17.20 -2.29
N PHE A 305 -0.47 -16.24 -2.74
CA PHE A 305 -1.49 -16.45 -3.75
C PHE A 305 -0.90 -16.27 -5.15
N GLU A 306 -1.09 -17.22 -6.05
CA GLU A 306 -0.45 -17.25 -7.37
C GLU A 306 -1.48 -17.53 -8.47
N ASP A 307 -1.59 -16.65 -9.45
CA ASP A 307 -2.47 -16.75 -10.62
C ASP A 307 -1.85 -15.99 -11.81
N ASP A 308 -2.58 -15.75 -12.90
CA ASP A 308 -2.08 -14.97 -14.04
C ASP A 308 -1.88 -13.47 -13.77
N GLY A 309 -2.43 -12.94 -12.67
CA GLY A 309 -2.37 -11.54 -12.27
C GLY A 309 -3.16 -10.55 -13.12
N VAL A 310 -3.87 -10.99 -14.17
CA VAL A 310 -4.46 -10.08 -15.16
C VAL A 310 -5.91 -10.41 -15.54
N THR A 311 -6.40 -11.63 -15.36
CA THR A 311 -7.78 -12.01 -15.73
C THR A 311 -8.62 -12.39 -14.52
N PHE A 312 -9.94 -12.53 -14.65
CA PHE A 312 -10.78 -13.06 -13.57
C PHE A 312 -10.81 -14.59 -13.49
N ASN A 313 -9.93 -15.31 -14.21
CA ASN A 313 -9.92 -16.78 -14.24
C ASN A 313 -9.74 -17.44 -12.86
N TYR A 314 -9.14 -16.73 -11.90
CA TYR A 314 -9.02 -17.19 -10.52
C TYR A 314 -10.37 -17.49 -9.85
N GLU A 315 -11.46 -16.81 -10.27
CA GLU A 315 -12.81 -17.05 -9.75
C GLU A 315 -13.33 -18.44 -10.15
N ASN A 316 -12.81 -18.99 -11.25
CA ASN A 316 -13.09 -20.35 -11.71
C ASN A 316 -12.05 -21.36 -11.17
N GLY A 317 -11.31 -20.99 -10.11
CA GLY A 317 -10.30 -21.83 -9.49
C GLY A 317 -8.96 -21.91 -10.24
N ASN A 318 -8.72 -21.09 -11.27
CA ASN A 318 -7.43 -21.00 -11.96
C ASN A 318 -6.42 -20.17 -11.16
N SER A 319 -6.07 -20.66 -9.98
CA SER A 319 -5.07 -20.10 -9.08
C SER A 319 -4.36 -21.22 -8.32
N ASN A 320 -3.27 -20.88 -7.64
CA ASN A 320 -2.52 -21.72 -6.73
C ASN A 320 -2.37 -21.02 -5.37
N ILE A 321 -2.29 -21.82 -4.32
CA ILE A 321 -1.76 -21.44 -3.01
C ILE A 321 -0.36 -22.04 -2.89
N VAL A 322 0.64 -21.19 -2.65
CA VAL A 322 2.03 -21.58 -2.42
C VAL A 322 2.32 -21.45 -0.93
N ASN A 323 2.34 -22.59 -0.23
CA ASN A 323 2.64 -22.66 1.19
C ASN A 323 4.15 -22.60 1.40
N LEU A 324 4.58 -21.70 2.28
CA LEU A 324 5.94 -21.51 2.73
C LEU A 324 6.02 -21.91 4.20
N SER A 325 6.89 -22.86 4.50
CA SER A 325 7.12 -23.33 5.88
C SER A 325 8.61 -23.41 6.16
N TYR A 326 9.02 -23.10 7.38
CA TYR A 326 10.41 -23.22 7.80
C TYR A 326 10.49 -23.99 9.12
N SER A 327 11.16 -25.14 9.12
CA SER A 327 11.30 -25.97 10.33
C SER A 327 12.64 -26.70 10.33
N LYS A 328 13.23 -26.90 11.52
CA LYS A 328 14.49 -27.65 11.70
C LYS A 328 15.61 -27.19 10.75
N GLY A 329 15.71 -25.87 10.53
CA GLY A 329 16.73 -25.26 9.66
C GLY A 329 16.50 -25.44 8.16
N LYS A 330 15.33 -25.94 7.74
CA LYS A 330 15.00 -26.18 6.33
C LYS A 330 13.69 -25.50 5.96
N GLY A 331 13.73 -24.75 4.87
CA GLY A 331 12.54 -24.21 4.22
C GLY A 331 11.92 -25.21 3.27
N ALA A 332 10.60 -25.20 3.16
CA ALA A 332 9.83 -26.02 2.23
C ALA A 332 8.76 -25.17 1.54
N VAL A 333 8.52 -25.51 0.27
CA VAL A 333 7.53 -24.87 -0.60
C VAL A 333 6.56 -25.93 -1.09
N LYS A 334 5.27 -25.76 -0.82
CA LYS A 334 4.22 -26.66 -1.33
C LYS A 334 3.17 -25.87 -2.10
N ARG A 335 3.04 -26.17 -3.38
CA ARG A 335 2.07 -25.53 -4.29
C ARG A 335 0.87 -26.43 -4.52
N SER A 336 -0.33 -25.88 -4.44
CA SER A 336 -1.59 -26.57 -4.69
C SER A 336 -2.58 -25.67 -5.42
N GLY A 337 -3.24 -26.17 -6.45
CA GLY A 337 -4.22 -25.42 -7.25
C GLY A 337 -4.24 -25.88 -8.71
N ASN A 338 -4.97 -25.13 -9.54
CA ASN A 338 -5.17 -25.48 -10.95
C ASN A 338 -4.39 -24.59 -11.92
N PHE A 339 -3.76 -23.52 -11.44
CA PHE A 339 -2.97 -22.64 -12.29
C PHE A 339 -1.70 -23.34 -12.77
N LYS A 340 -1.58 -23.49 -14.10
CA LYS A 340 -0.47 -24.22 -14.73
C LYS A 340 0.84 -23.43 -14.77
N GLY A 341 0.75 -22.11 -14.65
CA GLY A 341 1.92 -21.24 -14.54
C GLY A 341 2.60 -21.33 -13.18
N SER A 342 3.76 -20.70 -13.07
CA SER A 342 4.49 -20.52 -11.82
C SER A 342 5.10 -19.14 -11.83
N ARG A 343 4.71 -18.30 -10.86
CA ARG A 343 5.21 -16.93 -10.70
C ARG A 343 6.23 -16.82 -9.61
N TYR A 344 6.27 -17.76 -8.67
CA TYR A 344 7.17 -17.70 -7.51
C TYR A 344 8.21 -18.81 -7.53
N ALA A 345 9.48 -18.41 -7.66
CA ALA A 345 10.64 -19.28 -7.58
C ALA A 345 11.45 -18.95 -6.32
N VAL A 346 11.22 -19.69 -5.23
CA VAL A 346 12.00 -19.53 -3.99
C VAL A 346 13.43 -20.05 -4.22
N LYS A 347 14.41 -19.14 -4.17
CA LYS A 347 15.83 -19.45 -4.40
C LYS A 347 16.59 -19.66 -3.11
N LYS A 348 16.23 -18.92 -2.06
CA LYS A 348 17.00 -18.85 -0.82
C LYS A 348 16.10 -18.69 0.38
N TRP A 349 16.57 -19.20 1.51
CA TRP A 349 16.03 -18.94 2.84
C TRP A 349 17.12 -18.30 3.69
N GLU A 350 16.81 -17.19 4.35
CA GLU A 350 17.72 -16.48 5.23
C GLU A 350 17.09 -16.38 6.61
N VAL A 351 17.78 -16.84 7.65
CA VAL A 351 17.28 -16.73 9.02
C VAL A 351 17.86 -15.49 9.66
N ILE A 352 16.98 -14.59 10.10
CA ILE A 352 17.33 -13.44 10.92
C ILE A 352 17.28 -13.91 12.38
N LYS A 353 18.47 -14.14 12.94
CA LYS A 353 18.68 -14.55 14.33
C LYS A 353 19.14 -13.38 15.18
N ASP A 354 19.01 -13.56 16.49
CA ASP A 354 19.60 -12.67 17.48
C ASP A 354 21.12 -12.57 17.24
N PHE A 355 21.67 -11.35 17.26
CA PHE A 355 23.10 -11.09 17.30
C PHE A 355 23.61 -11.16 18.74
#